data_AF-A0AAN9UVV9-F1
#
_entry.id   AF-A0AAN9UVV9-F1
#
_cell.length_a   1.000
_cell.length_b   1.000
_cell.length_c   1.000
_cell.angle_alpha   90.00
_cell.angle_beta   90.00
_cell.angle_gamma   90.00
#
_symmetry.space_group_name_H-M   'P 1'
#
loop_
_entity.id
_entity.type
_entity.pdbx_description
1 polymer ?
#
loop_
_entity_poly.entity_id
_entity_poly.type
_entity_poly.pdbx_seq_one_letter_code
_entity_poly.pdbx_strand_id
1 'polypeptide(L)'
;MCGRPAVRGPRRTSGTPSGGCTRTCGLGPSAAAALERMVVKGTGRAPLFGDGGVTMVTFSNWTKARLFETDFSAAVVAKKDRGGGGSSSKVGRPSYTRTAPFMDDGLALQGVTSIIGKDDDGNYWLQPMLEKGVWDRIGYERC
;
A
#
# COMPACT_ATOMS: atom_id res chain seq x y z
N MET A 1 48.10 24.70 -37.57
CA MET A 1 46.66 24.34 -37.56
C MET A 1 46.09 24.70 -36.19
N CYS A 2 44.96 25.40 -36.19
CA CYS A 2 44.43 26.22 -35.11
C CYS A 2 44.08 25.46 -33.83
N GLY A 3 44.39 26.08 -32.69
CA GLY A 3 43.97 25.66 -31.36
C GLY A 3 42.45 25.74 -31.17
N ARG A 4 41.90 24.79 -30.42
CA ARG A 4 40.48 24.76 -30.03
C ARG A 4 40.18 25.93 -29.07
N PRO A 5 39.09 26.69 -29.26
CA PRO A 5 38.71 27.74 -28.33
C PRO A 5 38.13 27.15 -27.04
N ALA A 6 38.60 27.66 -25.91
CA ALA A 6 38.05 27.39 -24.59
C ALA A 6 36.68 28.08 -24.43
N VAL A 7 35.62 27.31 -24.21
CA VAL A 7 34.29 27.85 -23.91
C VAL A 7 34.20 28.18 -22.41
N ARG A 8 34.14 29.48 -22.10
CA ARG A 8 33.99 30.05 -20.76
C ARG A 8 32.50 30.05 -20.34
N GLY A 9 32.14 29.15 -19.42
CA GLY A 9 31.14 29.20 -18.32
C GLY A 9 29.71 29.73 -18.49
N PRO A 10 28.82 29.36 -17.55
CA PRO A 10 28.03 30.35 -16.82
C PRO A 10 28.46 30.44 -15.35
N ARG A 11 28.53 31.68 -14.89
CA ARG A 11 28.95 32.16 -13.57
C ARG A 11 27.96 31.64 -12.51
N ARG A 12 28.42 30.96 -11.45
CA ARG A 12 27.60 30.73 -10.24
C ARG A 12 27.40 32.07 -9.55
N THR A 13 26.23 32.68 -9.69
CA THR A 13 25.79 33.76 -8.82
C THR A 13 25.13 33.13 -7.60
N SER A 14 25.75 33.31 -6.43
CA SER A 14 25.16 33.06 -5.12
C SER A 14 23.98 34.01 -4.92
N GLY A 15 22.76 33.51 -5.10
CA GLY A 15 21.51 34.21 -4.78
C GLY A 15 20.60 33.25 -4.03
N THR A 16 20.33 33.57 -2.77
CA THR A 16 19.33 32.90 -1.93
C THR A 16 17.96 32.97 -2.62
N PRO A 17 17.22 31.86 -2.83
CA PRO A 17 15.85 31.96 -3.32
C PRO A 17 14.94 32.33 -2.16
N SER A 18 14.59 33.61 -2.09
CA SER A 18 13.46 34.12 -1.33
C SER A 18 12.16 33.48 -1.82
N GLY A 19 11.35 32.98 -0.88
CA GLY A 19 9.95 32.58 -0.98
C GLY A 19 9.32 32.54 -2.38
N GLY A 20 9.57 31.47 -3.12
CA GLY A 20 8.82 31.14 -4.32
C GLY A 20 7.61 30.29 -3.95
N CYS A 21 6.42 30.87 -4.02
CA CYS A 21 5.16 30.15 -4.08
C CYS A 21 5.29 28.99 -5.09
N THR A 22 5.26 27.75 -4.61
CA THR A 22 5.14 26.53 -5.41
C THR A 22 3.75 26.53 -6.06
N ARG A 23 3.57 27.39 -7.06
CA ARG A 23 2.56 27.14 -8.10
C ARG A 23 3.00 25.83 -8.75
N THR A 24 2.29 24.76 -8.43
CA THR A 24 2.34 23.51 -9.18
C THR A 24 1.94 23.85 -10.61
N CYS A 25 2.94 24.17 -11.44
CA CYS A 25 2.78 24.16 -12.88
C CYS A 25 2.49 22.70 -13.24
N GLY A 26 1.21 22.36 -13.30
CA GLY A 26 0.77 21.04 -13.71
C GLY A 26 1.45 20.67 -15.03
N LEU A 27 2.01 19.48 -15.10
CA LEU A 27 2.53 18.94 -16.35
C LEU A 27 1.39 18.93 -17.37
N GLY A 28 1.59 19.54 -18.53
CA GLY A 28 0.67 19.36 -19.65
C GLY A 28 0.54 17.86 -20.00
N PRO A 29 -0.57 17.44 -20.63
CA PRO A 29 -0.85 16.02 -20.86
C PRO A 29 0.26 15.28 -21.62
N SER A 30 0.91 15.92 -22.60
CA SER A 30 2.05 15.35 -23.32
C SER A 30 3.28 15.14 -22.45
N ALA A 31 3.53 16.06 -21.51
CA ALA A 31 4.66 15.97 -20.59
C ALA A 31 4.41 14.90 -19.50
N ALA A 32 3.17 14.78 -19.02
CA ALA A 32 2.77 13.73 -18.08
C ALA A 32 2.89 12.33 -18.71
N ALA A 33 2.41 12.14 -19.94
CA ALA A 33 2.53 10.87 -20.66
C ALA A 33 3.99 10.50 -20.95
N ALA A 34 4.85 11.49 -21.26
CA ALA A 34 6.28 11.26 -21.45
C ALA A 34 6.96 10.81 -20.14
N LEU A 35 6.63 11.46 -19.02
CA LEU A 35 7.13 11.07 -17.69
C LEU A 35 6.67 9.66 -17.31
N GLU A 36 5.40 9.34 -17.51
CA GLU A 36 4.86 8.00 -17.27
C GLU A 36 5.62 6.94 -18.07
N ARG A 37 5.81 7.14 -19.38
CA ARG A 37 6.59 6.21 -20.21
C ARG A 37 8.02 6.04 -19.72
N MET A 38 8.68 7.12 -19.32
CA MET A 38 10.04 7.07 -18.79
C MET A 38 10.12 6.29 -17.47
N VAL A 39 9.20 6.56 -16.53
CA VAL A 39 9.17 5.91 -15.22
C VAL A 39 8.78 4.44 -15.34
N VAL A 40 7.78 4.11 -16.14
CA VAL A 40 7.38 2.72 -16.39
C VAL A 40 8.51 1.95 -17.08
N LYS A 41 9.20 2.53 -18.06
CA LYS A 41 10.35 1.87 -18.71
C LYS A 41 11.52 1.65 -17.74
N GLY A 42 11.77 2.58 -16.82
CA GLY A 42 12.89 2.48 -15.86
C GLY A 42 12.60 1.62 -14.64
N THR A 43 11.36 1.60 -14.16
CA THR A 43 11.00 1.00 -12.86
C THR A 43 9.96 -0.12 -12.96
N GLY A 44 9.29 -0.27 -14.11
CA GLY A 44 8.13 -1.14 -14.26
C GLY A 44 6.86 -0.66 -13.54
N ARG A 45 6.88 0.52 -12.93
CA ARG A 45 5.79 1.05 -12.08
C ARG A 45 5.26 2.37 -12.62
N ALA A 46 3.98 2.65 -12.35
CA ALA A 46 3.38 3.94 -12.66
C ALA A 46 3.97 5.05 -11.74
N PRO A 47 4.15 6.28 -12.24
CA PRO A 47 4.60 7.39 -11.41
C PRO A 47 3.55 7.76 -10.35
N LEU A 48 4.01 7.98 -9.12
CA LEU A 48 3.21 8.59 -8.06
C LEU A 48 3.49 10.09 -8.03
N PHE A 49 2.42 10.88 -7.99
CA PHE A 49 2.51 12.34 -7.95
C PHE A 49 2.14 12.85 -6.56
N GLY A 50 2.95 13.75 -6.03
CA GLY A 50 2.72 14.42 -4.75
C GLY A 50 3.99 15.05 -4.20
N ASP A 51 3.89 15.63 -3.01
CA ASP A 51 5.03 16.18 -2.29
C ASP A 51 5.86 15.06 -1.65
N GLY A 52 7.11 15.34 -1.26
CA GLY A 52 8.03 14.32 -0.73
C GLY A 52 7.58 13.62 0.56
N GLY A 53 6.51 14.10 1.21
CA GLY A 53 5.92 13.49 2.40
C GLY A 53 4.65 12.65 2.14
N VAL A 54 4.19 12.51 0.89
CA VAL A 54 2.97 11.74 0.62
C VAL A 54 3.25 10.25 0.67
N THR A 55 2.34 9.49 1.28
CA THR A 55 2.37 8.02 1.27
C THR A 55 1.13 7.51 0.56
N MET A 56 1.31 6.65 -0.44
CA MET A 56 0.20 5.98 -1.09
C MET A 56 -0.31 4.85 -0.20
N VAL A 57 -1.61 4.86 0.10
CA VAL A 57 -2.28 3.78 0.81
C VAL A 57 -3.39 3.23 -0.08
N THR A 58 -3.35 1.92 -0.33
CA THR A 58 -4.32 1.22 -1.17
C THR A 58 -5.14 0.27 -0.31
N PHE A 59 -6.47 0.32 -0.43
CA PHE A 59 -7.36 -0.60 0.26
C PHE A 59 -8.12 -1.46 -0.75
N SER A 60 -8.18 -2.76 -0.50
CA SER A 60 -9.06 -3.67 -1.21
C SER A 60 -10.12 -4.19 -0.26
N ASN A 61 -11.39 -3.98 -0.59
CA ASN A 61 -12.51 -4.38 0.26
C ASN A 61 -13.08 -5.72 -0.21
N TRP A 62 -12.90 -6.76 0.60
CA TRP A 62 -13.34 -8.13 0.32
C TRP A 62 -14.59 -8.53 1.10
N THR A 63 -15.26 -7.59 1.78
CA THR A 63 -16.50 -7.85 2.52
C THR A 63 -17.56 -8.55 1.67
N LYS A 64 -17.64 -8.23 0.37
CA LYS A 64 -18.56 -8.87 -0.59
C LYS A 64 -18.25 -10.33 -0.88
N ALA A 65 -17.03 -10.80 -0.61
CA ALA A 65 -16.64 -12.20 -0.76
C ALA A 65 -17.21 -13.08 0.36
N ARG A 66 -17.72 -12.49 1.46
CA ARG A 66 -18.42 -13.21 2.53
C ARG A 66 -17.64 -14.39 3.10
N LEU A 67 -16.33 -14.22 3.24
CA LEU A 67 -15.40 -15.29 3.62
C LEU A 67 -15.80 -15.96 4.95
N PHE A 68 -16.22 -15.17 5.94
CA PHE A 68 -16.71 -15.66 7.24
C PHE A 68 -18.12 -16.28 7.20
N GLU A 69 -18.90 -16.09 6.13
CA GLU A 69 -20.23 -16.70 5.98
C GLU A 69 -20.17 -18.07 5.28
N THR A 70 -19.01 -18.44 4.73
CA THR A 70 -18.83 -19.69 3.98
C THR A 70 -19.12 -20.90 4.87
N ASP A 71 -19.97 -21.80 4.40
CA ASP A 71 -20.41 -22.97 5.16
C ASP A 71 -19.59 -24.22 4.81
N PHE A 72 -18.77 -24.66 5.77
CA PHE A 72 -18.01 -25.91 5.75
C PHE A 72 -18.62 -26.97 6.68
N SER A 73 -19.91 -26.86 7.04
CA SER A 73 -20.62 -27.80 7.92
C SER A 73 -20.55 -29.26 7.43
N ALA A 74 -20.53 -29.48 6.11
CA ALA A 74 -20.41 -30.81 5.51
C ALA A 74 -19.08 -31.52 5.85
N ALA A 75 -18.02 -30.78 6.20
CA ALA A 75 -16.72 -31.32 6.57
C ALA A 75 -16.58 -31.61 8.07
N VAL A 76 -17.63 -31.43 8.86
CA VAL A 76 -17.60 -31.60 10.32
C VAL A 76 -17.81 -33.07 10.67
N VAL A 77 -16.71 -33.80 10.93
CA VAL A 77 -16.73 -35.26 11.17
C VAL A 77 -17.09 -35.64 12.62
N ALA A 78 -17.02 -34.70 13.58
CA ALA A 78 -17.55 -34.90 14.94
C ALA A 78 -17.80 -33.56 15.63
N LYS A 79 -18.95 -33.41 16.32
CA LYS A 79 -19.14 -32.37 17.33
C LYS A 79 -18.25 -32.73 18.52
N LYS A 80 -16.97 -32.38 18.47
CA LYS A 80 -16.14 -32.36 19.68
C LYS A 80 -16.83 -31.38 20.61
N ASP A 81 -17.25 -31.85 21.78
CA ASP A 81 -17.65 -31.00 22.89
C ASP A 81 -16.51 -30.01 23.11
N ARG A 82 -16.67 -28.79 22.62
CA ARG A 82 -15.68 -27.73 22.80
C ARG A 82 -15.79 -27.32 24.26
N GLY A 83 -15.02 -28.00 25.11
CA GLY A 83 -14.74 -27.54 26.47
C GLY A 83 -14.35 -26.07 26.44
N GLY A 84 -14.94 -25.30 27.35
CA GLY A 84 -15.05 -23.84 27.31
C GLY A 84 -13.83 -23.09 26.77
N GLY A 85 -14.08 -22.22 25.80
CA GLY A 85 -13.02 -21.43 25.16
C GLY A 85 -13.52 -20.46 24.09
N GLY A 86 -14.42 -19.55 24.46
CA GLY A 86 -14.43 -18.15 24.00
C GLY A 86 -14.72 -17.76 22.55
N SER A 87 -14.84 -18.65 21.56
CA SER A 87 -15.20 -18.24 20.20
C SER A 87 -16.67 -18.54 19.89
N SER A 88 -17.45 -17.50 19.58
CA SER A 88 -18.85 -17.63 19.16
C SER A 88 -19.01 -18.16 17.72
N SER A 89 -17.90 -18.30 16.98
CA SER A 89 -17.91 -18.70 15.59
C SER A 89 -18.68 -20.01 15.41
N LYS A 90 -19.69 -19.98 14.54
CA LYS A 90 -20.57 -21.13 14.32
C LYS A 90 -19.74 -22.31 13.82
N VAL A 91 -20.08 -23.50 14.29
CA VAL A 91 -19.43 -24.74 13.84
C VAL A 91 -19.57 -24.84 12.31
N GLY A 92 -18.47 -25.06 11.61
CA GLY A 92 -18.45 -25.09 10.15
C GLY A 92 -18.19 -23.74 9.48
N ARG A 93 -18.08 -22.63 10.20
CA ARG A 93 -17.66 -21.34 9.65
C ARG A 93 -16.18 -21.05 9.92
N PRO A 94 -15.49 -20.34 9.02
CA PRO A 94 -14.16 -19.82 9.29
C PRO A 94 -14.18 -18.88 10.49
N SER A 95 -13.30 -19.13 11.46
CA SER A 95 -13.01 -18.17 12.55
C SER A 95 -11.90 -17.18 12.18
N TYR A 96 -11.11 -17.51 11.16
CA TYR A 96 -9.98 -16.71 10.70
C TYR A 96 -9.73 -16.94 9.22
N THR A 97 -9.43 -15.87 8.48
CA THR A 97 -8.97 -15.94 7.09
C THR A 97 -7.74 -15.07 6.95
N ARG A 98 -6.72 -15.52 6.21
CA ARG A 98 -5.50 -14.76 5.92
C ARG A 98 -5.26 -14.71 4.42
N THR A 99 -4.84 -13.56 3.93
CA THR A 99 -4.24 -13.46 2.59
C THR A 99 -2.92 -14.23 2.57
N ALA A 100 -2.73 -15.07 1.56
CA ALA A 100 -1.42 -15.63 1.30
C ALA A 100 -0.52 -14.47 0.83
N PRO A 101 0.58 -14.16 1.53
CA PRO A 101 1.45 -13.10 1.09
C PRO A 101 2.23 -13.59 -0.15
N PHE A 102 2.18 -12.83 -1.24
CA PHE A 102 3.03 -13.05 -2.41
C PHE A 102 4.47 -12.63 -2.05
N MET A 103 5.24 -13.53 -1.42
CA MET A 103 6.56 -13.21 -0.86
C MET A 103 7.72 -13.44 -1.83
N ASP A 104 7.50 -14.14 -2.95
CA ASP A 104 8.62 -14.69 -3.74
C ASP A 104 8.99 -13.87 -4.98
N ASP A 105 8.09 -13.01 -5.51
CA ASP A 105 8.24 -12.43 -6.86
C ASP A 105 8.53 -10.91 -6.91
N GLY A 106 9.11 -10.33 -5.86
CA GLY A 106 9.54 -8.92 -5.88
C GLY A 106 8.40 -7.88 -5.90
N LEU A 107 7.17 -8.31 -5.65
CA LEU A 107 6.01 -7.42 -5.54
C LEU A 107 5.98 -6.77 -4.15
N ALA A 108 6.74 -5.69 -3.95
CA ALA A 108 6.66 -4.88 -2.74
C ALA A 108 5.29 -4.15 -2.68
N LEU A 109 4.32 -4.77 -1.99
CA LEU A 109 2.96 -4.26 -1.76
C LEU A 109 2.85 -3.46 -0.44
N GLN A 110 3.87 -2.67 -0.11
CA GLN A 110 3.80 -1.78 1.06
C GLN A 110 2.69 -0.74 0.86
N GLY A 111 1.96 -0.45 1.95
CA GLY A 111 0.82 0.47 1.92
C GLY A 111 -0.47 -0.16 1.37
N VAL A 112 -0.47 -1.46 1.07
CA VAL A 112 -1.68 -2.18 0.64
C VAL A 112 -2.34 -2.86 1.84
N THR A 113 -3.65 -2.65 1.99
CA THR A 113 -4.46 -3.23 3.06
C THR A 113 -5.64 -3.98 2.49
N SER A 114 -5.79 -5.25 2.87
CA SER A 114 -6.98 -6.03 2.53
C SER A 114 -7.96 -5.98 3.70
N ILE A 115 -9.20 -5.57 3.45
CA ILE A 115 -10.31 -5.64 4.40
C ILE A 115 -11.02 -6.95 4.15
N ILE A 116 -10.79 -7.94 4.99
CA ILE A 116 -11.28 -9.31 4.79
C ILE A 116 -12.80 -9.39 4.97
N GLY A 117 -13.31 -8.74 6.01
CA GLY A 117 -14.72 -8.78 6.34
C GLY A 117 -14.98 -8.77 7.83
N LYS A 118 -16.25 -8.99 8.15
CA LYS A 118 -16.77 -9.03 9.52
C LYS A 118 -16.96 -10.50 9.93
N ASP A 119 -16.44 -10.89 11.09
CA ASP A 119 -16.66 -12.22 11.65
C ASP A 119 -18.05 -12.35 12.32
N ASP A 120 -18.36 -13.55 12.83
CA ASP A 120 -19.61 -13.84 13.53
C ASP A 120 -19.76 -13.02 14.84
N ASP A 121 -18.65 -12.61 15.47
CA ASP A 121 -18.61 -11.74 16.66
C ASP A 121 -18.79 -10.25 16.32
N GLY A 122 -18.71 -9.93 15.04
CA GLY A 122 -18.85 -8.59 14.52
C GLY A 122 -17.55 -7.78 14.44
N ASN A 123 -16.41 -8.40 14.67
CA ASN A 123 -15.10 -7.77 14.49
C ASN A 123 -14.76 -7.65 13.01
N TYR A 124 -14.12 -6.55 12.64
CA TYR A 124 -13.56 -6.37 11.30
C TYR A 124 -12.11 -6.81 11.25
N TRP A 125 -11.78 -7.59 10.23
CA TRP A 125 -10.44 -8.11 10.00
C TRP A 125 -9.76 -7.33 8.89
N LEU A 126 -8.64 -6.68 9.24
CA LEU A 126 -7.77 -5.95 8.31
C LEU A 126 -6.41 -6.62 8.24
N GLN A 127 -5.83 -6.65 7.05
CA GLN A 127 -4.53 -7.25 6.78
C GLN A 127 -3.67 -6.25 5.99
N PRO A 128 -3.04 -5.30 6.71
CA PRO A 128 -2.18 -4.32 6.10
C PRO A 128 -0.76 -4.88 5.91
N MET A 129 -0.18 -4.62 4.74
CA MET A 129 1.25 -4.79 4.48
C MET A 129 1.94 -3.46 4.71
N LEU A 130 2.51 -3.30 5.91
CA LEU A 130 3.17 -2.07 6.34
C LEU A 130 4.68 -2.17 6.19
N GLU A 131 5.33 -1.02 6.04
CA GLU A 131 6.78 -0.92 6.15
C GLU A 131 7.25 -1.27 7.57
N LYS A 132 8.48 -1.78 7.69
CA LYS A 132 9.09 -2.10 8.98
C LYS A 132 9.11 -0.86 9.88
N GLY A 133 8.68 -1.02 11.14
CA GLY A 133 8.66 0.06 12.14
C GLY A 133 7.42 0.95 12.11
N VAL A 134 6.53 0.82 11.11
CA VAL A 134 5.23 1.53 11.12
C VAL A 134 4.29 0.94 12.16
N TRP A 135 4.30 -0.38 12.34
CA TRP A 135 3.51 -1.07 13.37
C TRP A 135 3.75 -0.52 14.77
N ASP A 136 5.00 -0.23 15.09
CA ASP A 136 5.38 0.32 16.39
C ASP A 136 4.69 1.67 16.62
N ARG A 137 4.52 2.50 15.58
CA ARG A 137 3.89 3.83 15.71
C ARG A 137 2.38 3.75 15.88
N ILE A 138 1.70 2.88 15.14
CA ILE A 138 0.24 2.73 15.18
C ILE A 138 -0.23 2.27 16.56
N GLY A 139 0.52 1.39 17.23
CA GLY A 139 0.15 0.86 18.55
C GLY A 139 0.19 1.87 19.70
N TYR A 140 0.80 3.05 19.51
CA TYR A 140 0.97 4.07 20.55
C TYR A 140 0.07 5.30 20.40
N GLU A 141 -0.69 5.43 19.31
CA GLU A 141 -1.70 6.48 19.17
C GLU A 141 -2.90 6.17 20.08
N ARG A 142 -2.83 6.61 21.34
CA ARG A 142 -4.04 6.73 22.17
C ARG A 142 -4.86 7.91 21.66
N CYS A 143 -6.11 7.66 21.30
CA CYS A 143 -7.14 8.70 21.26
C CYS A 143 -7.28 9.39 22.62
#